data_AF-X1HLB6-F1
#
_entry.id   AF-X1HLB6-F1
#
_cell.length_a   1.000
_cell.length_b   1.000
_cell.length_c   1.000
_cell.angle_alpha   90.00
_cell.angle_beta   90.00
_cell.angle_gamma   90.00
#
_symmetry.space_group_name_H-M   'P 1'
#
loop_
_entity.id
_entity.type
_entity.pdbx_description
1 polymer ?
#
loop_
_entity_poly.entity_id
_entity_poly.type
_entity_poly.pdbx_seq_one_letter_code
_entity_poly.pdbx_strand_id
1 'polypeptide(L)'
;MSKEHDKGMSLIVKVITRLTVGLILLFGIYIVLHGHVSPGGGFAGGVIIALSFVHLFLAYGKDVALKKLPKTAMSFFESMGAILFLSIALLGFTGGYFFLNFISKGEPFRLFSAGIIPLSNIAISLKVGAGLFA
;
A
#
# COMPACT_ATOMS: atom_id res chain seq x y z
N MET A 1 12.46 15.24 -39.57
CA MET A 1 12.26 14.16 -38.56
C MET A 1 12.04 14.83 -37.21
N SER A 2 10.79 15.13 -36.87
CA SER A 2 10.47 15.80 -35.60
C SER A 2 10.82 14.88 -34.44
N LYS A 3 11.73 15.33 -33.58
CA LYS A 3 11.96 14.69 -32.28
C LYS A 3 10.61 14.67 -31.56
N GLU A 4 10.00 13.49 -31.44
CA GLU A 4 8.88 13.32 -30.52
C GLU A 4 9.34 13.83 -29.17
N HIS A 5 8.57 14.75 -28.59
CA HIS A 5 8.73 15.18 -27.22
C HIS A 5 8.50 13.95 -26.34
N ASP A 6 9.57 13.23 -26.02
CA ASP A 6 9.53 12.11 -25.09
C ASP A 6 9.13 12.66 -23.72
N LYS A 7 7.83 12.60 -23.40
CA LYS A 7 7.31 13.05 -22.11
C LYS A 7 8.01 12.21 -21.01
N GLY A 8 8.63 12.87 -20.04
CA GLY A 8 9.31 12.25 -18.90
C GLY A 8 10.80 12.56 -18.80
N MET A 9 11.49 11.81 -17.92
CA MET A 9 12.92 11.92 -17.66
C MET A 9 13.76 11.17 -18.71
N SER A 10 15.10 11.21 -18.59
CA SER A 10 16.01 10.52 -19.50
C SER A 10 15.77 9.00 -19.57
N LEU A 11 16.21 8.37 -20.67
CA LEU A 11 16.10 6.93 -20.87
C LEU A 11 16.70 6.13 -19.71
N ILE A 12 17.87 6.56 -19.20
CA ILE A 12 18.53 5.94 -18.06
C ILE A 12 17.61 5.96 -16.84
N VAL A 13 17.01 7.10 -16.51
CA VAL A 13 16.08 7.23 -15.38
C VAL A 13 14.88 6.31 -15.56
N LYS A 14 14.26 6.28 -16.76
CA LYS A 14 13.12 5.41 -17.05
C LYS A 14 13.46 3.93 -16.86
N VAL A 15 14.63 3.48 -17.32
CA VAL A 15 15.08 2.08 -17.19
C VAL A 15 15.34 1.72 -15.73
N ILE A 16 16.08 2.57 -15.00
CA ILE A 16 16.36 2.34 -13.57
C ILE A 16 15.07 2.34 -12.76
N THR A 17 14.17 3.30 -12.98
CA THR A 17 12.87 3.35 -12.31
C THR A 17 12.04 2.10 -12.55
N ARG A 18 12.05 1.53 -13.76
CA ARG A 18 11.33 0.29 -14.04
C ARG A 18 11.84 -0.90 -13.21
N LEU A 19 13.15 -0.94 -12.94
CA LEU A 19 13.77 -1.96 -12.10
C LEU A 19 13.49 -1.71 -10.61
N THR A 20 13.70 -0.47 -10.14
CA THR A 20 13.58 -0.12 -8.72
C THR A 20 12.13 -0.11 -8.23
N VAL A 21 11.14 0.18 -9.08
CA VAL A 21 9.74 0.26 -8.63
C VAL A 21 9.25 -1.08 -8.06
N GLY A 22 9.63 -2.20 -8.69
CA GLY A 22 9.28 -3.53 -8.19
C GLY A 22 9.90 -3.83 -6.83
N LEU A 23 11.15 -3.39 -6.63
CA LEU A 23 11.85 -3.53 -5.35
C LEU A 23 11.20 -2.68 -4.25
N ILE A 24 10.83 -1.44 -4.56
CA ILE A 24 10.15 -0.54 -3.62
C ILE A 24 8.78 -1.10 -3.25
N LEU A 25 8.02 -1.62 -4.22
CA LEU A 25 6.74 -2.28 -3.97
C LEU A 25 6.88 -3.50 -3.05
N LEU A 26 7.83 -4.39 -3.36
CA LEU A 26 8.09 -5.58 -2.55
C LEU A 26 8.49 -5.19 -1.12
N PHE A 27 9.35 -4.18 -0.97
CA PHE A 27 9.74 -3.66 0.33
C PHE A 27 8.56 -3.05 1.09
N GLY A 28 7.70 -2.28 0.41
CA GLY A 28 6.48 -1.76 1.01
C GLY A 28 5.56 -2.88 1.53
N ILE A 29 5.31 -3.92 0.73
CA ILE A 29 4.54 -5.10 1.15
C ILE A 29 5.19 -5.78 2.37
N TYR A 30 6.51 -5.94 2.36
CA TYR A 30 7.24 -6.49 3.51
C TYR A 30 6.98 -5.68 4.79
N ILE A 31 7.06 -4.34 4.73
CA ILE A 31 6.83 -3.45 5.86
C ILE A 31 5.37 -3.51 6.37
N VAL A 32 4.40 -3.67 5.48
CA VAL A 32 2.98 -3.87 5.87
C VAL A 32 2.82 -5.16 6.65
N LEU A 33 3.37 -6.25 6.12
CA LEU A 33 3.18 -7.60 6.68
C LEU A 33 3.94 -7.83 7.99
N HIS A 34 5.12 -7.21 8.16
CA HIS A 34 5.98 -7.38 9.33
C HIS A 34 5.83 -6.28 10.38
N GLY A 35 4.82 -5.40 10.26
CA GLY A 35 4.65 -4.25 11.15
C GLY A 35 4.45 -4.59 12.64
N HIS A 36 4.12 -5.84 12.97
CA HIS A 36 4.04 -6.32 14.36
C HIS A 36 5.34 -6.98 14.86
N VAL A 37 6.29 -7.31 13.97
CA VAL A 37 7.58 -7.94 14.30
C VAL A 37 8.73 -6.92 14.25
N SER A 38 8.65 -5.96 13.34
CA SER A 38 9.67 -4.93 13.10
C SER A 38 9.04 -3.54 13.05
N PRO A 39 9.82 -2.45 13.25
CA PRO A 39 9.33 -1.09 13.03
C PRO A 39 8.72 -0.93 11.64
N GLY A 40 7.48 -0.46 11.55
CA GLY A 40 6.74 -0.43 10.30
C GLY A 40 5.22 -0.38 10.50
N GLY A 41 4.49 -1.16 9.69
CA GLY A 41 3.03 -1.25 9.76
C GLY A 41 2.32 -0.79 8.49
N GLY A 42 0.99 -0.84 8.54
CA GLY A 42 0.14 -0.52 7.40
C GLY A 42 0.33 0.89 6.85
N PHE A 43 0.52 1.89 7.73
CA PHE A 43 0.71 3.27 7.29
C PHE A 43 2.03 3.47 6.55
N ALA A 44 3.16 3.13 7.18
CA ALA A 44 4.48 3.31 6.58
C ALA A 44 4.63 2.49 5.29
N GLY A 45 4.19 1.23 5.30
CA GLY A 45 4.19 0.38 4.12
C GLY A 45 3.29 0.89 2.99
N GLY A 46 2.09 1.40 3.34
CA GLY A 46 1.18 2.05 2.39
C GLY A 46 1.78 3.28 1.72
N VAL A 47 2.48 4.14 2.49
CA VAL A 47 3.20 5.30 1.94
C VAL A 47 4.32 4.85 0.99
N ILE A 48 5.12 3.84 1.36
CA ILE A 48 6.19 3.30 0.49
C ILE A 48 5.61 2.76 -0.83
N ILE A 49 4.51 2.00 -0.75
CA ILE A 49 3.79 1.50 -1.93
C ILE A 49 3.34 2.69 -2.80
N ALA A 50 2.75 3.73 -2.22
CA ALA A 50 2.32 4.90 -2.96
C ALA A 50 3.51 5.64 -3.60
N LEU A 51 4.62 5.80 -2.88
CA LEU A 51 5.85 6.40 -3.40
C LEU A 51 6.45 5.64 -4.58
N SER A 52 6.24 4.32 -4.67
CA SER A 52 6.64 3.56 -5.86
C SER A 52 5.89 4.04 -7.13
N PHE A 53 4.60 4.36 -7.00
CA PHE A 53 3.81 4.92 -8.09
C PHE A 53 4.18 6.38 -8.37
N VAL A 54 4.50 7.16 -7.35
CA VAL A 54 5.08 8.51 -7.53
C VAL A 54 6.41 8.44 -8.27
N HIS A 55 7.24 7.43 -7.97
CA HIS A 55 8.50 7.22 -8.68
C HIS A 55 8.29 6.97 -10.17
N LEU A 56 7.29 6.16 -10.54
CA LEU A 56 6.88 5.99 -11.94
C LEU A 56 6.36 7.28 -12.57
N PHE A 57 5.56 8.05 -11.84
CA PHE A 57 5.04 9.34 -12.28
C PHE A 57 6.17 10.32 -12.62
N LEU A 58 7.19 10.41 -11.77
CA LEU A 58 8.33 11.29 -11.99
C LEU A 58 9.17 10.86 -13.21
N ALA A 59 9.34 9.56 -13.44
CA ALA A 59 10.15 9.07 -14.55
C ALA A 59 9.44 9.15 -15.92
N TYR A 60 8.15 8.82 -15.98
CA TYR A 60 7.38 8.70 -17.24
C TYR A 60 6.42 9.86 -17.50
N GLY A 61 6.29 10.79 -16.54
CA GLY A 61 5.36 11.90 -16.62
C GLY A 61 3.92 11.52 -16.24
N LYS A 62 3.12 12.56 -15.97
CA LYS A 62 1.77 12.44 -15.42
C LYS A 62 0.79 11.62 -16.26
N ASP A 63 0.92 11.71 -17.58
CA ASP A 63 -0.08 11.18 -18.51
C ASP A 63 -0.08 9.65 -18.55
N VAL A 64 1.10 9.02 -18.34
CA VAL A 64 1.23 7.55 -18.31
C VAL A 64 0.67 6.99 -17.00
N ALA A 65 0.88 7.68 -15.88
CA ALA A 65 0.44 7.24 -14.56
C ALA A 65 -1.06 7.46 -14.33
N LEU A 66 -1.61 8.62 -14.71
CA LEU A 66 -3.05 8.91 -14.60
C LEU A 66 -3.90 7.93 -15.43
N LYS A 67 -3.37 7.43 -16.55
CA LYS A 67 -4.03 6.40 -17.34
C LYS A 67 -4.07 5.04 -16.64
N LYS A 68 -3.12 4.77 -15.73
CA LYS A 68 -3.05 3.53 -14.94
C LYS A 68 -3.76 3.61 -13.59
N LEU A 69 -3.93 4.81 -13.03
CA LEU A 69 -4.55 5.05 -11.72
C LEU A 69 -5.72 6.04 -11.86
N PRO A 70 -6.91 5.58 -12.30
CA PRO A 70 -8.07 6.45 -12.38
C PRO A 70 -8.53 6.85 -10.97
N LYS A 71 -8.82 8.13 -10.76
CA LYS A 71 -9.25 8.69 -9.47
C LYS A 71 -10.41 7.92 -8.84
N THR A 72 -11.39 7.51 -9.64
CA THR A 72 -12.54 6.72 -9.18
C THR A 72 -12.12 5.39 -8.56
N ALA A 73 -11.13 4.70 -9.15
CA ALA A 73 -10.61 3.48 -8.57
C ALA A 73 -9.85 3.75 -7.27
N MET A 74 -9.02 4.81 -7.23
CA MET A 74 -8.27 5.16 -6.01
C MET A 74 -9.21 5.53 -4.85
N SER A 75 -10.23 6.35 -5.09
CA SER A 75 -11.25 6.68 -4.09
C SER A 75 -12.04 5.44 -3.63
N PHE A 76 -12.34 4.50 -4.54
CA PHE A 76 -12.95 3.22 -4.20
C PHE A 76 -12.06 2.38 -3.28
N PHE A 77 -10.77 2.21 -3.62
CA PHE A 77 -9.81 1.46 -2.80
C PHE A 77 -9.58 2.13 -1.44
N GLU A 78 -9.53 3.47 -1.39
CA GLU A 78 -9.41 4.22 -0.15
C GLU A 78 -10.59 3.93 0.79
N SER A 79 -11.80 4.02 0.25
CA SER A 79 -13.05 3.77 0.98
C SER A 79 -13.13 2.31 1.42
N MET A 80 -12.76 1.38 0.55
CA MET A 80 -12.71 -0.05 0.86
C MET A 80 -11.73 -0.33 2.00
N GLY A 81 -10.54 0.28 2.02
CA GLY A 81 -9.59 0.15 3.12
C GLY A 81 -10.16 0.63 4.45
N ALA A 82 -10.89 1.75 4.45
CA ALA A 82 -11.59 2.26 5.63
C ALA A 82 -12.66 1.30 6.13
N ILE A 83 -13.50 0.79 5.22
CA ILE A 83 -14.57 -0.16 5.54
C ILE A 83 -13.97 -1.46 6.08
N LEU A 84 -12.93 -2.01 5.45
CA LEU A 84 -12.28 -3.24 5.91
C LEU A 84 -11.73 -3.08 7.34
N PHE A 85 -11.06 -1.96 7.64
CA PHE A 85 -10.54 -1.70 8.97
C PHE A 85 -11.66 -1.59 10.01
N LEU A 86 -12.74 -0.88 9.68
CA LEU A 86 -13.92 -0.77 10.54
C LEU A 86 -14.62 -2.11 10.73
N SER A 87 -14.77 -2.91 9.68
CA SER A 87 -15.38 -4.24 9.74
C SER A 87 -14.59 -5.18 10.65
N ILE A 88 -13.25 -5.19 10.59
CA ILE A 88 -12.41 -5.96 11.52
C ILE A 88 -12.69 -5.55 12.96
N ALA A 89 -12.81 -4.24 13.21
CA ALA A 89 -13.07 -3.70 14.54
C ALA A 89 -14.47 -4.07 15.07
N LEU A 90 -15.49 -3.98 14.20
CA LEU A 90 -16.88 -4.32 14.51
C LEU A 90 -17.07 -5.83 14.72
N LEU A 91 -16.35 -6.67 13.98
CA LEU A 91 -16.34 -8.12 14.22
C LEU A 91 -15.85 -8.46 15.63
N GLY A 92 -15.04 -7.60 16.26
CA GLY A 92 -14.66 -7.77 17.66
C GLY A 92 -15.87 -7.81 18.62
N PHE A 93 -16.95 -7.06 18.32
CA PHE A 93 -18.14 -7.06 19.17
C PHE A 93 -18.81 -8.43 19.28
N THR A 94 -18.65 -9.32 18.29
CA THR A 94 -19.24 -10.67 18.37
C THR A 94 -18.63 -11.50 19.49
N GLY A 95 -17.46 -11.14 20.02
CA GLY A 95 -16.88 -11.78 21.21
C GLY A 95 -16.79 -10.87 22.44
N GLY A 96 -17.39 -9.68 22.40
CA GLY A 96 -17.66 -8.88 23.61
C GLY A 96 -17.22 -7.42 23.57
N TYR A 97 -16.22 -7.03 22.76
CA TYR A 97 -15.77 -5.63 22.68
C TYR A 97 -15.09 -5.28 21.36
N PHE A 98 -15.04 -3.98 21.06
CA PHE A 98 -14.43 -3.42 19.85
C PHE A 98 -12.96 -3.85 19.70
N PHE A 99 -12.55 -4.30 18.51
CA PHE A 99 -11.20 -4.85 18.23
C PHE A 99 -10.81 -6.10 19.04
N LEU A 100 -11.75 -6.87 19.58
CA LEU A 100 -11.41 -8.18 20.14
C LEU A 100 -10.68 -9.03 19.08
N ASN A 101 -9.53 -9.57 19.47
CA ASN A 101 -8.78 -10.47 18.62
C ASN A 101 -9.47 -11.84 18.52
N PHE A 102 -10.01 -12.17 17.36
CA PHE A 102 -10.65 -13.46 17.07
C PHE A 102 -9.73 -14.44 16.30
N ILE A 103 -8.48 -14.08 16.03
CA ILE A 103 -7.51 -14.92 15.33
C ILE A 103 -6.42 -15.38 16.31
N SER A 104 -5.91 -16.60 16.15
CA SER A 104 -4.81 -17.11 16.98
C SER A 104 -3.59 -16.18 16.95
N LYS A 105 -2.96 -15.99 18.11
CA LYS A 105 -1.74 -15.19 18.25
C LYS A 105 -0.47 -15.94 17.86
N GLY A 106 -0.56 -17.23 17.51
CA GLY A 106 0.59 -18.03 17.07
C GLY A 106 1.80 -17.95 18.00
N GLU A 107 2.98 -18.12 17.40
CA GLU A 107 4.27 -18.03 18.11
C GLU A 107 4.85 -16.61 17.98
N PRO A 108 5.29 -15.97 19.08
CA PRO A 108 5.92 -14.65 19.05
C PRO A 108 7.06 -14.56 18.02
N PHE A 109 7.23 -13.37 17.44
CA PHE A 109 8.24 -13.06 16.39
C PHE A 109 8.06 -13.78 15.05
N ARG A 110 6.93 -14.48 14.84
CA ARG A 110 6.55 -15.04 13.53
C ARG A 110 5.58 -14.11 12.78
N LEU A 111 5.41 -14.36 11.48
CA LEU A 111 4.50 -13.56 10.66
C LEU A 111 3.04 -13.67 11.14
N PHE A 112 2.59 -14.88 11.47
CA PHE A 112 1.24 -15.13 11.98
C PHE A 112 1.21 -15.11 13.51
N SER A 113 1.76 -14.04 14.12
CA SER A 113 1.92 -13.94 15.57
C SER A 113 1.10 -12.84 16.26
N ALA A 114 0.22 -12.16 15.53
CA ALA A 114 -0.42 -10.93 15.99
C ALA A 114 -1.94 -10.90 15.77
N GLY A 115 -2.55 -12.06 15.55
CA GLY A 115 -4.00 -12.19 15.44
C GLY A 115 -4.56 -11.34 14.29
N ILE A 116 -5.46 -10.41 14.62
CA ILE A 116 -6.07 -9.49 13.65
C ILE A 116 -5.15 -8.36 13.14
N ILE A 117 -3.99 -8.11 13.78
CA ILE A 117 -3.12 -6.98 13.45
C ILE A 117 -2.61 -7.00 12.00
N PRO A 118 -2.16 -8.13 11.42
CA PRO A 118 -1.75 -8.17 10.02
C PRO A 118 -2.88 -7.79 9.05
N LEU A 119 -4.13 -8.21 9.34
CA LEU A 119 -5.29 -7.83 8.53
C LEU A 119 -5.57 -6.33 8.63
N SER A 120 -5.50 -5.78 9.84
CA SER A 120 -5.63 -4.33 10.08
C SER A 120 -4.54 -3.55 9.34
N ASN A 121 -3.29 -4.02 9.34
CA ASN A 121 -2.19 -3.40 8.61
C ASN A 121 -2.44 -3.39 7.10
N ILE A 122 -2.97 -4.48 6.53
CA ILE A 122 -3.33 -4.54 5.11
C ILE A 122 -4.44 -3.51 4.79
N ALA A 123 -5.48 -3.44 5.62
CA ALA A 123 -6.58 -2.49 5.43
C ALA A 123 -6.11 -1.02 5.51
N ILE A 124 -5.27 -0.69 6.49
CA ILE A 124 -4.64 0.63 6.62
C ILE A 124 -3.75 0.93 5.41
N SER A 125 -2.91 -0.04 4.99
CA SER A 125 -2.04 0.14 3.83
C SER A 125 -2.81 0.42 2.55
N LEU A 126 -3.94 -0.26 2.36
CA LEU A 126 -4.81 -0.03 1.22
C LEU A 126 -5.40 1.38 1.27
N LYS A 127 -5.93 1.79 2.43
CA LYS A 127 -6.48 3.13 2.62
C LYS A 127 -5.43 4.22 2.35
N VAL A 128 -4.28 4.12 3.00
CA VAL A 128 -3.21 5.12 2.91
C VAL A 128 -2.60 5.16 1.51
N GLY A 129 -2.33 3.98 0.93
CA GLY A 129 -1.76 3.87 -0.40
C GLY A 129 -2.65 4.47 -1.49
N ALA A 130 -3.95 4.21 -1.41
CA ALA A 130 -4.93 4.76 -2.35
C ALA A 130 -5.23 6.25 -2.10
N GLY A 131 -5.31 6.67 -0.83
CA GLY A 131 -5.63 8.05 -0.44
C GLY A 131 -4.59 9.08 -0.89
N LEU A 132 -3.35 8.68 -1.16
CA LEU A 132 -2.34 9.58 -1.75
C LEU A 132 -2.68 10.00 -3.20
N PHE A 133 -3.55 9.24 -3.88
CA PHE A 133 -3.93 9.45 -5.28
C PHE A 133 -5.44 9.75 -5.49
N ALA A 134 -6.23 9.74 -4.42
CA ALA A 134 -7.67 9.99 -4.45
C ALA A 134 -8.02 11.46 -4.70
#